data_AF-A0A1G6AN42-F1
#
_entry.id   AF-A0A1G6AN42-F1
#
_cell.length_a   1.000
_cell.length_b   1.000
_cell.length_c   1.000
_cell.angle_alpha   90.00
_cell.angle_beta   90.00
_cell.angle_gamma   90.00
#
_symmetry.space_group_name_H-M   'P 1'
#
loop_
_entity.id
_entity.type
_entity.pdbx_description
1 polymer ?
#
loop_
_entity_poly.entity_id
_entity_poly.type
_entity_poly.pdbx_seq_one_letter_code
_entity_poly.pdbx_strand_id
1 'polypeptide(L)'
;MRNIMERVPAFILTGTIVLSGILTGCGRNNDTSENGGDSASELFTKIEDADKTEEVQQNDVENTDSTVEENDDRDDLTGSDDGRSSDEDDGILTSSADINLHDDGSGKNYTFTYNGEDFSAIYVEDNWKIIDSYKINSVSDMLYICQALIDEKPVHGRDMQSYRDAEDMAYEWVQHNMAYQILPDDNDMKSHAKDVDFDPHDQNKDFDEIYKDRTGKELSLDDIFDKLN
;
A
#
# COMPACT_ATOMS: atom_id res chain seq x y z
N MET A 1 -4.19 -63.73 18.78
CA MET A 1 -3.52 -63.95 17.49
C MET A 1 -4.56 -64.15 16.39
N ARG A 2 -4.93 -63.08 15.69
CA ARG A 2 -5.60 -63.12 14.38
C ARG A 2 -5.07 -61.93 13.59
N ASN A 3 -4.21 -62.23 12.63
CA ASN A 3 -3.68 -61.29 11.65
C ASN A 3 -4.70 -61.17 10.51
N ILE A 4 -5.16 -59.96 10.22
CA ILE A 4 -5.83 -59.63 8.98
C ILE A 4 -5.06 -58.45 8.41
N MET A 5 -4.19 -58.74 7.44
CA MET A 5 -3.36 -57.79 6.73
C MET A 5 -4.03 -57.59 5.38
N GLU A 6 -4.76 -56.49 5.23
CA GLU A 6 -5.40 -56.12 3.98
C GLU A 6 -4.36 -55.57 3.00
N ARG A 7 -4.39 -56.10 1.77
CA ARG A 7 -3.61 -55.66 0.63
C ARG A 7 -4.28 -54.45 0.01
N VAL A 8 -3.55 -53.36 -0.19
CA VAL A 8 -3.96 -52.25 -1.05
C VAL A 8 -3.16 -52.32 -2.36
N PRO A 9 -3.80 -52.31 -3.54
CA PRO A 9 -3.12 -52.32 -4.82
C PRO A 9 -2.60 -50.93 -5.22
N ALA A 10 -1.44 -50.95 -5.87
CA ALA A 10 -0.78 -49.82 -6.51
C ALA A 10 -1.59 -49.28 -7.71
N PHE A 11 -1.71 -47.96 -7.81
CA PHE A 11 -2.10 -47.29 -9.05
C PHE A 11 -0.96 -46.37 -9.50
N ILE A 12 -0.37 -46.75 -10.63
CA ILE A 12 0.54 -45.93 -11.44
C ILE A 12 -0.34 -45.00 -12.27
N LEU A 13 -0.12 -43.69 -12.18
CA LEU A 13 -0.66 -42.74 -13.15
C LEU A 13 0.50 -41.93 -13.74
N THR A 14 1.04 -42.44 -14.83
CA THR A 14 1.87 -41.70 -15.79
C THR A 14 0.97 -40.83 -16.65
N GLY A 15 1.15 -39.51 -16.60
CA GLY A 15 0.48 -38.55 -17.47
C GLY A 15 1.46 -37.48 -17.94
N THR A 16 2.16 -37.76 -19.02
CA THR A 16 2.95 -36.78 -19.78
C THR A 16 2.01 -35.93 -20.61
N ILE A 17 2.01 -34.60 -20.40
CA ILE A 17 1.40 -33.65 -21.35
C ILE A 17 2.54 -32.84 -21.97
N VAL A 18 2.80 -33.13 -23.24
CA VAL A 18 3.58 -32.27 -24.15
C VAL A 18 2.58 -31.33 -24.80
N LEU A 19 2.70 -30.03 -24.55
CA LEU A 19 2.02 -29.02 -25.36
C LEU A 19 3.04 -27.99 -25.84
N SER A 20 3.56 -28.24 -27.05
CA SER A 20 4.30 -27.26 -27.84
C SER A 20 3.29 -26.40 -28.60
N GLY A 21 3.19 -25.12 -28.24
CA GLY A 21 2.53 -24.09 -29.02
C GLY A 21 3.55 -23.01 -29.40
N ILE A 22 3.88 -22.94 -30.68
CA ILE A 22 4.69 -21.88 -31.28
C ILE A 22 3.76 -20.69 -31.51
N LEU A 23 4.07 -19.52 -30.95
CA LEU A 23 3.49 -18.24 -31.36
C LEU A 23 4.62 -17.30 -31.72
N THR A 24 4.87 -17.20 -33.02
CA THR A 24 5.62 -16.11 -33.64
C THR A 24 4.59 -15.11 -34.17
N GLY A 25 4.64 -13.87 -33.72
CA GLY A 25 3.84 -12.77 -34.25
C GLY A 25 4.39 -11.43 -33.80
N CYS A 26 5.27 -10.84 -34.60
CA CYS A 26 5.75 -9.47 -34.44
C CYS A 26 4.62 -8.48 -34.75
N GLY A 27 4.42 -7.49 -33.88
CA GLY A 27 3.49 -6.38 -34.10
C GLY A 27 3.90 -5.19 -33.24
N ARG A 28 4.95 -4.50 -33.67
CA ARG A 28 5.42 -3.21 -33.14
C ARG A 28 4.34 -2.17 -33.40
N ASN A 29 3.85 -1.48 -32.37
CA ASN A 29 3.52 -0.06 -32.38
C ASN A 29 3.64 0.47 -30.96
N ASN A 30 4.23 1.65 -30.89
CA ASN A 30 4.73 2.35 -29.73
C ASN A 30 3.75 3.49 -29.49
N ASP A 31 2.83 3.32 -28.54
CA ASP A 31 2.07 4.42 -27.96
C ASP A 31 2.28 4.34 -26.45
N THR A 32 3.31 5.03 -26.01
CA THR A 32 3.50 5.42 -24.61
C THR A 32 2.32 6.32 -24.25
N SER A 33 1.30 5.74 -23.64
CA SER A 33 0.25 6.49 -22.95
C SER A 33 0.79 6.83 -21.55
N GLU A 34 1.61 7.87 -21.48
CA GLU A 34 1.80 8.65 -20.25
C GLU A 34 0.45 9.32 -19.94
N ASN A 35 -0.25 8.83 -18.91
CA ASN A 35 -1.03 9.63 -17.95
C ASN A 35 -2.06 8.74 -17.24
N GLY A 36 -1.63 8.15 -16.11
CA GLY A 36 -2.52 7.42 -15.19
C GLY A 36 -1.83 7.15 -13.85
N GLY A 37 -0.57 6.70 -13.88
CA GLY A 37 0.23 6.38 -12.68
C GLY A 37 0.90 7.57 -11.96
N ASP A 38 0.88 8.77 -12.53
CA ASP A 38 1.58 9.93 -11.94
C ASP A 38 0.94 10.41 -10.64
N SER A 39 -0.37 10.24 -10.44
CA SER A 39 -1.03 10.82 -9.25
C SER A 39 -0.64 10.13 -7.94
N ALA A 40 -0.47 8.81 -7.94
CA ALA A 40 -0.01 8.08 -6.76
C ALA A 40 1.51 8.20 -6.58
N SER A 41 2.26 8.12 -7.67
CA SER A 41 3.71 8.30 -7.66
C SER A 41 4.10 9.71 -7.18
N GLU A 42 3.36 10.75 -7.59
CA GLU A 42 3.54 12.12 -7.09
C GLU A 42 3.18 12.27 -5.61
N LEU A 43 2.16 11.57 -5.10
CA LEU A 43 1.81 11.58 -3.68
C LEU A 43 2.94 10.99 -2.83
N PHE A 44 3.50 9.86 -3.25
CA PHE A 44 4.65 9.25 -2.57
C PHE A 44 5.93 10.07 -2.70
N THR A 45 6.22 10.64 -3.87
CA THR A 45 7.39 11.51 -4.07
C THR A 45 7.32 12.77 -3.19
N LYS A 46 6.11 13.31 -2.96
CA LYS A 46 5.90 14.47 -2.07
C LYS A 46 6.09 14.12 -0.59
N ILE A 47 5.82 12.88 -0.18
CA ILE A 47 6.04 12.40 1.21
C ILE A 47 7.54 12.15 1.46
N GLU A 48 8.27 11.57 0.50
CA GLU A 48 9.71 11.28 0.66
C GLU A 48 10.59 12.56 0.75
N ASP A 49 10.12 13.66 0.17
CA ASP A 49 10.78 14.97 0.27
C ASP A 49 10.48 15.70 1.60
N ALA A 50 9.42 15.33 2.31
CA ALA A 50 9.04 15.94 3.60
C ALA A 50 9.83 15.35 4.79
N ASP A 51 10.23 14.08 4.73
CA ASP A 51 10.87 13.36 5.85
C ASP A 51 12.41 13.54 5.95
N LYS A 52 13.03 14.26 5.00
CA LYS A 52 14.50 14.47 4.97
C LYS A 52 15.00 15.68 5.79
N THR A 53 14.22 16.23 6.72
CA THR A 53 14.57 17.49 7.40
C THR A 53 14.68 17.43 8.92
N GLU A 54 15.15 16.36 9.56
CA GLU A 54 15.68 16.47 10.94
C GLU A 54 16.87 15.53 11.22
N GLU A 55 18.09 15.99 10.92
CA GLU A 55 19.28 15.64 11.72
C GLU A 55 19.79 16.91 12.42
N VAL A 56 19.34 17.11 13.66
CA VAL A 56 19.83 18.14 14.58
C VAL A 56 21.24 17.77 15.04
N GLN A 57 22.20 18.64 14.70
CA GLN A 57 23.60 18.53 15.08
C GLN A 57 23.79 18.59 16.60
N GLN A 58 24.58 17.64 17.10
CA GLN A 58 25.05 17.53 18.47
C GLN A 58 25.93 18.70 18.89
N ASN A 59 25.72 19.09 20.16
CA ASN A 59 26.41 20.08 20.96
C ASN A 59 27.95 20.02 20.88
N ASP A 60 28.58 21.19 20.79
CA ASP A 60 29.87 21.44 21.44
C ASP A 60 29.89 22.82 22.10
N VAL A 61 30.34 22.82 23.35
CA VAL A 61 30.43 23.94 24.29
C VAL A 61 31.83 24.53 24.22
N GLU A 62 31.99 25.84 24.01
CA GLU A 62 32.82 26.70 24.86
C GLU A 62 32.74 28.19 24.45
N ASN A 63 32.14 28.98 25.36
CA ASN A 63 32.74 30.15 26.00
C ASN A 63 33.33 31.27 25.13
N THR A 64 32.67 32.44 25.07
CA THR A 64 33.34 33.76 25.17
C THR A 64 32.34 34.83 25.63
N ASP A 65 32.89 35.71 26.46
CA ASP A 65 32.35 36.69 27.38
C ASP A 65 32.17 38.10 26.76
N SER A 66 31.25 38.87 27.38
CA SER A 66 31.22 40.34 27.50
C SER A 66 30.55 41.27 26.45
N THR A 67 29.44 41.88 26.92
CA THR A 67 29.13 43.33 27.04
C THR A 67 28.52 44.18 25.88
N VAL A 68 27.23 44.52 26.10
CA VAL A 68 26.46 45.81 26.05
C VAL A 68 26.52 46.77 24.84
N GLU A 69 25.37 47.05 24.20
CA GLU A 69 24.53 48.28 24.27
C GLU A 69 23.60 48.49 23.04
N GLU A 70 22.45 49.12 23.34
CA GLU A 70 21.27 49.44 22.52
C GLU A 70 21.53 50.25 21.24
N ASN A 71 20.72 50.04 20.19
CA ASN A 71 19.65 50.95 19.77
C ASN A 71 19.06 50.61 18.39
N ASP A 72 17.77 50.92 18.28
CA ASP A 72 17.09 51.57 17.14
C ASP A 72 16.08 50.73 16.32
N ASP A 73 14.90 51.36 16.23
CA ASP A 73 13.64 50.94 15.65
C ASP A 73 13.70 50.71 14.14
N ARG A 74 12.88 49.77 13.63
CA ARG A 74 12.05 49.95 12.41
C ARG A 74 11.06 48.81 12.20
N ASP A 75 9.78 49.20 12.17
CA ASP A 75 8.68 48.52 11.47
C ASP A 75 9.12 48.00 10.10
N ASP A 76 8.81 46.74 9.79
CA ASP A 76 8.22 46.41 8.49
C ASP A 76 7.35 45.15 8.57
N LEU A 77 6.05 45.37 8.38
CA LEU A 77 5.03 44.36 8.17
C LEU A 77 5.09 43.90 6.72
N THR A 78 5.61 42.70 6.48
CA THR A 78 5.21 41.86 5.34
C THR A 78 5.05 40.44 5.91
N GLY A 79 3.87 39.84 5.96
CA GLY A 79 2.86 39.79 4.91
C GLY A 79 3.15 38.61 3.97
N SER A 80 3.24 37.41 4.53
CA SER A 80 3.13 36.10 3.86
C SER A 80 2.86 35.11 5.00
N ASP A 81 1.65 34.80 5.44
CA ASP A 81 0.44 34.43 4.68
C ASP A 81 0.74 33.83 3.30
N ASP A 82 1.67 32.89 3.30
CA ASP A 82 1.54 31.73 2.42
C ASP A 82 1.05 30.59 3.33
N GLY A 83 -0.18 30.78 3.84
CA GLY A 83 -1.03 29.70 4.34
C GLY A 83 -1.41 28.78 3.18
N ARG A 84 -0.40 28.16 2.56
CA ARG A 84 -0.58 26.83 2.01
C ARG A 84 -0.72 25.94 3.23
N SER A 85 -1.96 25.69 3.65
CA SER A 85 -2.28 24.37 4.15
C SER A 85 -1.84 23.41 3.05
N SER A 86 -0.59 22.93 3.14
CA SER A 86 -0.38 21.50 3.05
C SER A 86 -1.46 20.93 3.96
N ASP A 87 -2.47 20.30 3.37
CA ASP A 87 -3.13 19.21 4.07
C ASP A 87 -2.00 18.20 4.29
N GLU A 88 -1.19 18.46 5.31
CA GLU A 88 -0.21 17.54 5.83
C GLU A 88 -1.05 16.30 6.13
N ASP A 89 -0.64 15.19 5.55
CA ASP A 89 -1.22 13.90 5.81
C ASP A 89 -0.88 13.51 7.26
N ASP A 90 -1.48 14.25 8.19
CA ASP A 90 -1.24 14.27 9.63
C ASP A 90 -1.98 13.09 10.25
N GLY A 91 -1.63 11.89 9.79
CA GLY A 91 -2.12 10.64 10.33
C GLY A 91 -2.20 10.66 11.86
N ILE A 92 -3.16 9.93 12.41
CA ILE A 92 -3.38 9.91 13.87
C ILE A 92 -2.40 8.97 14.60
N LEU A 93 -1.66 8.16 13.86
CA LEU A 93 -0.67 7.24 14.40
C LEU A 93 0.71 7.89 14.40
N THR A 94 1.49 7.56 15.42
CA THR A 94 2.88 8.00 15.57
C THR A 94 3.87 6.84 15.52
N SER A 95 3.36 5.61 15.58
CA SER A 95 4.15 4.38 15.48
C SER A 95 3.28 3.17 15.13
N SER A 96 3.91 2.09 14.66
CA SER A 96 3.25 0.80 14.43
C SER A 96 2.64 0.19 15.70
N ALA A 97 3.15 0.55 16.88
CA ALA A 97 2.61 0.06 18.15
C ALA A 97 1.24 0.65 18.49
N ASP A 98 0.88 1.81 17.92
CA ASP A 98 -0.35 2.54 18.25
C ASP A 98 -1.62 1.82 17.77
N ILE A 99 -1.51 0.99 16.73
CA ILE A 99 -2.67 0.29 16.14
C ILE A 99 -3.20 -0.82 17.04
N ASN A 100 -2.39 -1.27 18.01
CA ASN A 100 -2.73 -2.35 18.94
C ASN A 100 -3.22 -3.62 18.21
N LEU A 101 -2.46 -4.07 17.21
CA LEU A 101 -2.75 -5.29 16.46
C LEU A 101 -2.70 -6.51 17.38
N HIS A 102 -3.74 -7.34 17.33
CA HIS A 102 -3.82 -8.53 18.16
C HIS A 102 -4.51 -9.70 17.45
N ASP A 103 -3.95 -10.90 17.63
CA ASP A 103 -4.49 -12.17 17.14
C ASP A 103 -5.70 -12.62 17.99
N ASP A 104 -6.70 -13.21 17.35
CA ASP A 104 -7.82 -13.88 18.03
C ASP A 104 -7.41 -15.25 18.64
N GLY A 105 -6.15 -15.65 18.43
CA GLY A 105 -5.54 -16.91 18.87
C GLY A 105 -5.53 -17.99 17.80
N SER A 106 -6.04 -17.70 16.59
CA SER A 106 -6.00 -18.60 15.43
C SER A 106 -4.69 -18.51 14.65
N GLY A 107 -3.92 -17.43 14.84
CA GLY A 107 -2.79 -17.07 13.99
C GLY A 107 -3.22 -16.74 12.56
N LYS A 108 -4.47 -16.35 12.34
CA LYS A 108 -5.02 -16.01 11.02
C LYS A 108 -5.85 -14.74 11.05
N ASN A 109 -6.73 -14.58 12.03
CA ASN A 109 -7.54 -13.38 12.14
C ASN A 109 -6.97 -12.48 13.23
N TYR A 110 -6.82 -11.21 12.87
CA TYR A 110 -6.29 -10.18 13.71
C TYR A 110 -7.28 -9.02 13.74
N THR A 111 -7.21 -8.22 14.79
CA THR A 111 -7.97 -6.99 14.93
C THR A 111 -7.03 -5.87 15.33
N PHE A 112 -7.26 -4.67 14.82
CA PHE A 112 -6.58 -3.44 15.24
C PHE A 112 -7.60 -2.32 15.35
N THR A 113 -7.32 -1.33 16.20
CA THR A 113 -8.23 -0.19 16.40
C THR A 113 -7.63 1.04 15.74
N TYR A 114 -8.42 1.73 14.93
CA TYR A 114 -8.03 2.96 14.25
C TYR A 114 -9.16 3.98 14.35
N ASN A 115 -8.85 5.18 14.83
CA ASN A 115 -9.83 6.26 15.06
C ASN A 115 -11.08 5.82 15.87
N GLY A 116 -10.90 4.89 16.81
CA GLY A 116 -11.97 4.33 17.63
C GLY A 116 -12.87 3.29 16.94
N GLU A 117 -12.56 2.87 15.72
CA GLU A 117 -13.20 1.77 15.00
C GLU A 117 -12.27 0.55 14.95
N ASP A 118 -12.82 -0.66 15.13
CA ASP A 118 -12.08 -1.90 15.01
C ASP A 118 -12.09 -2.40 13.56
N PHE A 119 -10.92 -2.70 13.03
CA PHE A 119 -10.70 -3.26 11.70
C PHE A 119 -10.24 -4.70 11.80
N SER A 120 -10.68 -5.53 10.85
CA SER A 120 -10.24 -6.93 10.74
C SER A 120 -9.11 -7.07 9.74
N ALA A 121 -8.02 -7.73 10.15
CA ALA A 121 -6.93 -8.14 9.28
C ALA A 121 -6.86 -9.68 9.24
N ILE A 122 -6.65 -10.26 8.05
CA ILE A 122 -6.64 -11.71 7.85
C ILE A 122 -5.35 -12.09 7.16
N TYR A 123 -4.58 -12.98 7.76
CA TYR A 123 -3.38 -13.57 7.16
C TYR A 123 -3.71 -14.92 6.52
N VAL A 124 -3.56 -15.03 5.20
CA VAL A 124 -3.78 -16.25 4.42
C VAL A 124 -2.61 -16.38 3.45
N GLU A 125 -2.08 -17.60 3.26
CA GLU A 125 -1.15 -17.90 2.15
C GLU A 125 0.00 -16.91 1.93
N ASP A 126 0.54 -16.35 3.02
CA ASP A 126 1.66 -15.41 3.01
C ASP A 126 1.33 -13.97 2.55
N ASN A 127 0.04 -13.62 2.54
CA ASN A 127 -0.43 -12.25 2.35
C ASN A 127 -1.45 -11.82 3.42
N TRP A 128 -1.55 -10.50 3.61
CA TRP A 128 -2.47 -9.86 4.54
C TRP A 128 -3.67 -9.29 3.78
N LYS A 129 -4.87 -9.45 4.34
CA LYS A 129 -6.07 -8.78 3.85
C LYS A 129 -6.67 -7.91 4.95
N ILE A 130 -6.89 -6.62 4.69
CA ILE A 130 -7.56 -5.70 5.60
C ILE A 130 -8.98 -5.44 5.10
N ILE A 131 -9.97 -5.71 5.94
CA ILE A 131 -11.38 -5.53 5.60
C ILE A 131 -11.79 -4.07 5.77
N ASP A 132 -12.54 -3.55 4.78
CA ASP A 132 -13.03 -2.17 4.73
C ASP A 132 -11.89 -1.13 4.81
N SER A 133 -10.74 -1.47 4.25
CA SER A 133 -9.51 -0.69 4.28
C SER A 133 -9.65 0.69 3.60
N TYR A 134 -10.63 0.87 2.71
CA TYR A 134 -10.96 2.14 2.06
C TYR A 134 -11.35 3.29 3.01
N LYS A 135 -11.68 2.97 4.27
CA LYS A 135 -12.01 3.97 5.29
C LYS A 135 -10.78 4.69 5.84
N ILE A 136 -9.59 4.10 5.70
CA ILE A 136 -8.32 4.67 6.15
C ILE A 136 -7.68 5.33 4.93
N ASN A 137 -7.44 6.63 4.97
CA ASN A 137 -6.96 7.41 3.81
C ASN A 137 -5.64 8.16 4.06
N SER A 138 -5.14 8.13 5.30
CA SER A 138 -3.82 8.70 5.61
C SER A 138 -2.73 7.72 5.19
N VAL A 139 -1.85 8.13 4.28
CA VAL A 139 -0.72 7.34 3.80
C VAL A 139 0.29 7.13 4.93
N SER A 140 0.55 8.17 5.73
CA SER A 140 1.38 8.06 6.94
C SER A 140 0.86 6.96 7.88
N ASP A 141 -0.45 6.93 8.14
CA ASP A 141 -1.05 5.87 8.97
C ASP A 141 -1.02 4.50 8.30
N MET A 142 -1.22 4.43 6.97
CA MET A 142 -1.09 3.18 6.23
C MET A 142 0.32 2.60 6.38
N LEU A 143 1.37 3.42 6.36
CA LEU A 143 2.75 2.97 6.58
C LEU A 143 2.92 2.33 7.96
N TYR A 144 2.43 2.99 9.03
CA TYR A 144 2.48 2.41 10.38
C TYR A 144 1.69 1.11 10.50
N ILE A 145 0.52 1.03 9.87
CA ILE A 145 -0.30 -0.18 9.84
C ILE A 145 0.43 -1.30 9.09
N CYS A 146 0.95 -1.03 7.89
CA CYS A 146 1.70 -2.00 7.10
C CYS A 146 2.94 -2.50 7.86
N GLN A 147 3.68 -1.61 8.52
CA GLN A 147 4.83 -2.01 9.33
C GLN A 147 4.41 -2.93 10.49
N ALA A 148 3.32 -2.63 11.19
CA ALA A 148 2.81 -3.49 12.25
C ALA A 148 2.42 -4.89 11.74
N LEU A 149 1.84 -4.98 10.54
CA LEU A 149 1.52 -6.25 9.90
C LEU A 149 2.77 -7.06 9.55
N ILE A 150 3.80 -6.39 9.00
CA ILE A 150 5.10 -7.01 8.68
C ILE A 150 5.81 -7.51 9.94
N ASP A 151 5.79 -6.72 11.02
CA ASP A 151 6.40 -7.05 12.31
C ASP A 151 5.78 -8.32 12.92
N GLU A 152 4.47 -8.51 12.74
CA GLU A 152 3.76 -9.72 13.15
C GLU A 152 4.04 -10.89 12.20
N LYS A 153 3.86 -10.68 10.88
CA LYS A 153 4.17 -11.65 9.82
C LYS A 153 4.64 -10.97 8.54
N PRO A 154 5.88 -11.26 8.09
CA PRO A 154 6.38 -10.75 6.82
C PRO A 154 5.53 -11.21 5.63
N VAL A 155 5.50 -10.39 4.59
CA VAL A 155 4.87 -10.68 3.30
C VAL A 155 5.96 -10.83 2.25
N HIS A 156 5.96 -11.93 1.50
CA HIS A 156 6.95 -12.05 0.42
C HIS A 156 6.63 -11.09 -0.73
N GLY A 157 7.69 -10.62 -1.39
CA GLY A 157 7.56 -9.96 -2.68
C GLY A 157 7.14 -10.94 -3.77
N ARG A 158 6.87 -10.41 -4.96
CA ARG A 158 6.42 -11.16 -6.15
C ARG A 158 7.32 -12.32 -6.55
N ASP A 159 8.61 -12.25 -6.23
CA ASP A 159 9.58 -13.31 -6.52
C ASP A 159 9.53 -14.48 -5.53
N MET A 160 8.75 -14.37 -4.46
CA MET A 160 8.67 -15.32 -3.34
C MET A 160 10.03 -15.58 -2.68
N GLN A 161 10.98 -14.65 -2.79
CA GLN A 161 12.33 -14.73 -2.20
C GLN A 161 12.66 -13.50 -1.38
N SER A 162 12.28 -12.32 -1.88
CA SER A 162 12.32 -11.05 -1.18
C SER A 162 11.11 -10.90 -0.25
N TYR A 163 11.19 -9.94 0.67
CA TYR A 163 10.07 -9.51 1.49
C TYR A 163 9.71 -8.08 1.10
N ARG A 164 8.42 -7.73 1.21
CA ARG A 164 7.91 -6.37 1.00
C ARG A 164 8.25 -5.50 2.21
N ASP A 165 8.40 -4.21 1.95
CA ASP A 165 8.44 -3.17 2.98
C ASP A 165 7.06 -2.50 3.13
N ALA A 166 6.97 -1.57 4.09
CA ALA A 166 5.73 -0.90 4.42
C ALA A 166 5.28 0.04 3.29
N GLU A 167 6.24 0.67 2.61
CA GLU A 167 6.05 1.58 1.48
C GLU A 167 5.41 0.86 0.29
N ASP A 168 5.95 -0.30 -0.10
CA ASP A 168 5.40 -1.15 -1.16
C ASP A 168 3.95 -1.58 -0.86
N MET A 169 3.66 -1.90 0.41
CA MET A 169 2.31 -2.28 0.83
C MET A 169 1.37 -1.06 0.83
N ALA A 170 1.78 0.06 1.43
CA ALA A 170 0.97 1.28 1.48
C ALA A 170 0.67 1.81 0.07
N TYR A 171 1.60 1.72 -0.88
CA TYR A 171 1.36 2.10 -2.27
C TYR A 171 0.20 1.32 -2.90
N GLU A 172 0.19 0.00 -2.73
CA GLU A 172 -0.91 -0.86 -3.20
C GLU A 172 -2.24 -0.50 -2.54
N TRP A 173 -2.22 -0.22 -1.23
CA TRP A 173 -3.42 0.22 -0.51
C TRP A 173 -3.98 1.52 -1.09
N VAL A 174 -3.13 2.51 -1.37
CA VAL A 174 -3.55 3.76 -2.03
C VAL A 174 -4.22 3.47 -3.38
N GLN A 175 -3.70 2.54 -4.18
CA GLN A 175 -4.36 2.14 -5.43
C GLN A 175 -5.75 1.54 -5.20
N HIS A 176 -5.91 0.67 -4.18
CA HIS A 176 -7.21 0.11 -3.81
C HIS A 176 -8.20 1.20 -3.38
N ASN A 177 -7.77 2.16 -2.57
CA ASN A 177 -8.63 3.28 -2.15
C ASN A 177 -9.04 4.15 -3.34
N MET A 178 -8.10 4.46 -4.23
CA MET A 178 -8.37 5.23 -5.45
C MET A 178 -9.37 4.48 -6.35
N ALA A 179 -9.16 3.17 -6.55
CA ALA A 179 -10.07 2.31 -7.28
C ALA A 179 -11.48 2.36 -6.67
N TYR A 180 -11.61 2.25 -5.35
CA TYR A 180 -12.88 2.30 -4.66
C TYR A 180 -13.60 3.65 -4.88
N GLN A 181 -12.87 4.76 -4.83
CA GLN A 181 -13.44 6.10 -5.00
C GLN A 181 -13.91 6.38 -6.43
N ILE A 182 -13.14 5.94 -7.43
CA ILE A 182 -13.38 6.26 -8.84
C ILE A 182 -14.38 5.29 -9.49
N LEU A 183 -14.38 4.02 -9.06
CA LEU A 183 -15.27 3.03 -9.64
C LEU A 183 -16.73 3.31 -9.23
N PRO A 184 -17.68 3.14 -10.17
CA PRO A 184 -19.11 3.32 -9.88
C PRO A 184 -19.64 2.17 -9.01
N ASP A 185 -20.71 2.44 -8.26
CA ASP A 185 -21.27 1.49 -7.28
C ASP A 185 -21.78 0.19 -7.90
N ASP A 186 -22.12 0.20 -9.19
CA ASP A 186 -22.56 -0.97 -9.95
C ASP A 186 -21.39 -1.81 -10.51
N ASN A 187 -20.14 -1.37 -10.31
CA ASN A 187 -18.97 -2.08 -10.79
C ASN A 187 -18.55 -3.18 -9.80
N ASP A 188 -18.50 -4.43 -10.28
CA ASP A 188 -18.09 -5.59 -9.48
C ASP A 188 -16.71 -5.39 -8.81
N MET A 189 -15.80 -4.65 -9.43
CA MET A 189 -14.49 -4.36 -8.85
C MET A 189 -14.52 -3.39 -7.68
N LYS A 190 -15.51 -2.49 -7.57
CA LYS A 190 -15.59 -1.57 -6.43
C LYS A 190 -15.72 -2.36 -5.12
N SER A 191 -16.45 -3.47 -5.15
CA SER A 191 -16.55 -4.38 -4.01
C SER A 191 -15.25 -5.10 -3.65
N HIS A 192 -14.33 -5.26 -4.60
CA HIS A 192 -12.99 -5.81 -4.37
C HIS A 192 -12.05 -4.74 -3.83
N ALA A 193 -12.13 -3.52 -4.36
CA ALA A 193 -11.32 -2.37 -3.94
C ALA A 193 -11.58 -1.90 -2.50
N LYS A 194 -12.70 -2.33 -1.89
CA LYS A 194 -13.03 -2.01 -0.49
C LYS A 194 -12.06 -2.65 0.52
N ASP A 195 -11.41 -3.75 0.14
CA ASP A 195 -10.46 -4.47 0.98
C ASP A 195 -9.10 -4.48 0.25
N VAL A 196 -8.00 -4.15 0.92
CA VAL A 196 -6.64 -4.40 0.40
C VAL A 196 -6.23 -5.82 0.77
N ASP A 197 -5.62 -6.57 -0.15
CA ASP A 197 -5.25 -7.98 0.01
C ASP A 197 -3.76 -8.26 -0.15
N PHE A 198 -2.92 -7.24 -0.42
CA PHE A 198 -1.46 -7.33 -0.45
C PHE A 198 -0.93 -8.54 -1.22
N ASP A 199 -1.58 -8.87 -2.33
CA ASP A 199 -1.20 -10.01 -3.16
C ASP A 199 0.22 -9.76 -3.70
N PRO A 200 1.20 -10.65 -3.44
CA PRO A 200 2.53 -10.54 -4.01
C PRO A 200 2.51 -10.40 -5.54
N HIS A 201 1.48 -10.90 -6.22
CA HIS A 201 1.32 -10.75 -7.66
C HIS A 201 0.96 -9.33 -8.11
N ASP A 202 0.43 -8.48 -7.22
CA ASP A 202 0.06 -7.10 -7.50
C ASP A 202 1.19 -6.10 -7.14
N GLN A 203 2.29 -6.57 -6.54
CA GLN A 203 3.47 -5.75 -6.27
C GLN A 203 4.02 -5.10 -7.55
N ASN A 204 4.30 -3.79 -7.47
CA ASN A 204 4.82 -2.95 -8.55
C ASN A 204 3.89 -2.81 -9.76
N LYS A 205 2.60 -3.15 -9.63
CA LYS A 205 1.61 -2.81 -10.66
C LYS A 205 1.00 -1.45 -10.38
N ASP A 206 0.72 -0.71 -11.44
CA ASP A 206 -0.14 0.47 -11.34
C ASP A 206 -1.63 0.09 -11.37
N PHE A 207 -2.49 1.07 -11.13
CA PHE A 207 -3.94 0.87 -11.15
C PHE A 207 -4.46 0.35 -12.49
N ASP A 208 -3.88 0.79 -13.62
CA ASP A 208 -4.32 0.39 -14.95
C ASP A 208 -4.00 -1.10 -15.20
N GLU A 209 -2.82 -1.56 -14.78
CA GLU A 209 -2.41 -2.95 -14.83
C GLU A 209 -3.28 -3.82 -13.92
N ILE A 210 -3.55 -3.39 -12.69
CA ILE A 210 -4.46 -4.10 -11.76
C ILE A 210 -5.87 -4.19 -12.36
N TYR A 211 -6.38 -3.09 -12.93
CA TYR A 211 -7.70 -3.04 -13.56
C TYR A 211 -7.78 -4.01 -14.74
N LYS A 212 -6.74 -4.04 -15.58
CA LYS A 212 -6.66 -4.92 -16.74
C LYS A 212 -6.59 -6.39 -16.36
N ASP A 213 -5.81 -6.74 -15.34
CA ASP A 213 -5.69 -8.12 -14.87
C ASP A 213 -7.02 -8.64 -14.31
N ARG A 214 -7.77 -7.79 -13.60
CA ARG A 214 -9.04 -8.16 -12.97
C ARG A 214 -10.23 -8.15 -13.94
N THR A 215 -10.25 -7.24 -14.92
CA THR A 215 -11.40 -7.09 -15.86
C THR A 215 -11.15 -7.64 -17.26
N GLY A 216 -9.89 -7.83 -17.66
CA GLY A 216 -9.49 -8.10 -19.04
C GLY A 216 -9.68 -6.92 -19.99
N LYS A 217 -9.94 -5.69 -19.48
CA LYS A 217 -10.19 -4.48 -20.26
C LYS A 217 -9.14 -3.43 -19.96
N GLU A 218 -8.81 -2.60 -20.95
CA GLU A 218 -8.04 -1.38 -20.70
C GLU A 218 -8.90 -0.39 -19.91
N LEU A 219 -8.28 0.38 -19.01
CA LEU A 219 -8.97 1.48 -18.35
C LEU A 219 -9.36 2.52 -19.40
N SER A 220 -10.65 2.81 -19.52
CA SER A 220 -11.14 3.91 -20.33
C SER A 220 -11.71 4.99 -19.42
N LEU A 221 -11.20 6.21 -19.53
CA LEU A 221 -11.77 7.35 -18.80
C LEU A 221 -13.24 7.57 -19.18
N ASP A 222 -13.62 7.24 -20.41
CA ASP A 222 -15.02 7.30 -20.83
C ASP A 222 -15.89 6.32 -20.04
N ASP A 223 -15.39 5.12 -19.69
CA ASP A 223 -16.12 4.14 -18.88
C ASP A 223 -16.31 4.62 -17.42
N ILE A 224 -15.40 5.46 -16.94
CA ILE A 224 -15.48 6.08 -15.60
C ILE A 224 -16.47 7.25 -15.62
N PHE A 225 -16.37 8.15 -16.61
CA PHE A 225 -17.20 9.36 -16.67
C PHE A 225 -18.63 9.11 -17.17
N ASP A 226 -18.86 8.15 -18.07
CA ASP A 226 -20.21 7.80 -18.55
C ASP A 226 -21.07 7.19 -17.45
N LYS A 227 -20.45 6.62 -16.40
CA LYS A 227 -21.15 6.02 -15.26
C LYS A 227 -21.32 6.96 -14.06
N LEU A 228 -20.72 8.16 -14.10
CA LEU A 228 -20.88 9.21 -13.08
C LEU A 228 -22.04 10.18 -13.39
N ASN A 229 -22.65 10.07 -14.58
CA ASN A 229 -23.80 10.88 -15.04
C ASN A 229 -25.10 10.06 -15.09
#